data_AF-A0A6B3EFP6-F1
#
_entry.id   AF-A0A6B3EFP6-F1
#
_cell.length_a   1.000
_cell.length_b   1.000
_cell.length_c   1.000
_cell.angle_alpha   90.00
_cell.angle_beta   90.00
_cell.angle_gamma   90.00
#
_symmetry.space_group_name_H-M   'P 1'
#
loop_
_entity.id
_entity.type
_entity.pdbx_description
1 polymer ?
#
loop_
_entity_poly.entity_id
_entity_poly.type
_entity_poly.pdbx_seq_one_letter_code
_entity_poly.pdbx_strand_id
1 'polypeptide(L)'
;FDVVILWIWSRFGRNLRESLQHLDTLTNYGIEVRAAREDFDGKTTIGKFAIAQMLNIAELESNQKSDMWKDTIERRRRAGLAHGARGRFGYFRCSVCPPPERGKPLLTCPRCKDGILRVDPVTGPIL
;
A
#
# COMPACT_ATOMS: atom_id res chain seq x y z
N PHE A 1 14.04 15.75 -24.49
CA PHE A 1 12.57 15.78 -24.51
C PHE A 1 12.14 17.07 -23.85
N ASP A 2 11.11 17.71 -24.37
CA ASP A 2 10.69 19.04 -23.89
C ASP A 2 9.51 18.97 -22.91
N VAL A 3 8.76 17.87 -22.96
CA VAL A 3 7.60 17.62 -22.10
C VAL A 3 7.62 16.17 -21.59
N VAL A 4 7.36 15.99 -20.30
CA VAL A 4 7.07 14.70 -19.65
C VAL A 4 5.58 14.64 -19.35
N ILE A 5 4.92 13.60 -19.86
CA ILE A 5 3.50 13.38 -19.62
C ILE A 5 3.29 12.23 -18.65
N LEU A 6 2.48 12.48 -17.63
CA LEU A 6 2.05 11.55 -16.61
C LEU A 6 0.56 11.26 -16.80
N TRP A 7 0.07 10.13 -16.27
CA TRP A 7 -1.37 9.96 -16.12
C TRP A 7 -1.95 10.86 -15.02
N ILE A 8 -1.36 10.81 -13.81
CA ILE A 8 -1.74 11.56 -12.61
C ILE A 8 -0.48 11.91 -11.79
N TRP A 9 -0.52 12.97 -10.98
CA TRP A 9 0.64 13.42 -10.17
C TRP A 9 1.11 12.41 -9.13
N SER A 10 0.23 11.58 -8.59
CA SER A 10 0.60 10.52 -7.65
C SER A 10 1.46 9.40 -8.26
N ARG A 11 1.71 9.42 -9.58
CA ARG A 11 2.65 8.52 -10.27
C ARG A 11 4.02 9.15 -10.53
N PHE A 12 4.23 10.40 -10.16
CA PHE A 12 5.46 11.11 -10.47
C PHE A 12 6.66 10.67 -9.61
N GLY A 13 6.43 10.35 -8.33
CA GLY A 13 7.48 9.90 -7.42
C GLY A 13 6.94 9.01 -6.30
N ARG A 14 7.86 8.50 -5.45
CA ARG A 14 7.52 7.58 -4.36
C ARG A 14 7.10 8.28 -3.07
N ASN A 15 7.59 9.50 -2.86
CA ASN A 15 7.30 10.36 -1.71
C ASN A 15 7.32 11.83 -2.17
N LEU A 16 6.80 12.73 -1.34
CA LEU A 16 6.70 14.15 -1.68
C LEU A 16 8.07 14.77 -1.99
N ARG A 17 9.07 14.47 -1.16
CA ARG A 17 10.43 15.01 -1.28
C ARG A 17 11.08 14.67 -2.62
N GLU A 18 11.09 13.38 -2.99
CA GLU A 18 11.63 12.93 -4.29
C GLU A 18 10.86 13.54 -5.45
N SER A 19 9.53 13.62 -5.34
CA SER A 19 8.68 14.19 -6.38
C SER A 19 9.00 15.66 -6.61
N LEU A 20 9.13 16.47 -5.55
CA LEU A 20 9.50 17.89 -5.68
C LEU A 20 10.92 18.04 -6.23
N GLN A 21 11.88 17.23 -5.77
CA GLN A 21 13.26 17.24 -6.29
C GLN A 21 13.32 16.93 -7.79
N HIS A 22 12.54 15.95 -8.26
CA HIS A 22 12.47 15.62 -9.68
C HIS A 22 11.79 16.73 -10.49
N LEU A 23 10.72 17.34 -9.96
CA LEU A 23 10.05 18.45 -10.62
C LEU A 23 10.98 19.65 -10.79
N ASP A 24 11.71 20.02 -9.73
CA ASP A 24 12.68 21.11 -9.78
C ASP A 24 13.81 20.80 -10.76
N THR A 25 14.32 19.57 -10.75
CA THR A 25 15.37 19.13 -11.68
C THR A 25 14.91 19.28 -13.13
N LEU A 26 13.73 18.76 -13.48
CA LEU A 26 13.18 18.86 -14.83
C LEU A 26 12.91 20.31 -15.23
N THR A 27 12.34 21.10 -14.32
CA THR A 27 12.06 22.53 -14.56
C THR A 27 13.35 23.32 -14.82
N ASN A 28 14.43 23.03 -14.11
CA ASN A 28 15.75 23.66 -14.31
C ASN A 28 16.36 23.32 -15.68
N TYR A 29 16.04 22.14 -16.23
CA TYR A 29 16.40 21.77 -17.61
C TYR A 29 15.43 22.35 -18.67
N GLY A 30 14.45 23.16 -18.27
CA GLY A 30 13.43 23.71 -19.17
C GLY A 30 12.36 22.70 -19.60
N ILE A 31 12.33 21.53 -18.95
CA ILE A 31 11.41 20.44 -19.28
C ILE A 31 10.10 20.66 -18.53
N GLU A 32 9.00 20.62 -19.28
CA GLU A 32 7.66 20.76 -18.73
C GLU A 32 7.11 19.42 -18.27
N VAL A 33 6.40 19.39 -17.14
CA VAL A 33 5.73 18.18 -16.65
C VAL A 33 4.24 18.43 -16.60
N ARG A 34 3.46 17.56 -17.26
CA ARG A 34 1.99 17.64 -17.33
C ARG A 34 1.38 16.31 -16.94
N ALA A 35 0.28 16.35 -16.20
CA ALA A 35 -0.54 15.17 -15.95
C ALA A 35 -1.80 15.21 -16.83
N ALA A 36 -2.16 14.09 -17.44
CA ALA A 36 -3.31 13.99 -18.33
C ALA A 36 -4.64 14.23 -17.62
N ARG A 37 -4.75 13.89 -16.33
CA ARG A 37 -5.96 14.06 -15.53
C ARG A 37 -5.99 15.37 -14.75
N GLU A 38 -4.82 15.87 -14.34
CA GLU A 38 -4.67 17.08 -13.53
C GLU A 38 -3.79 18.09 -14.26
N ASP A 39 -4.43 18.98 -15.01
CA ASP A 39 -3.71 19.97 -15.82
C ASP A 39 -3.31 21.20 -14.98
N PHE A 40 -2.16 21.09 -14.32
CA PHE A 40 -1.52 22.19 -13.60
C PHE A 40 -0.28 22.67 -14.35
N ASP A 41 -0.16 23.98 -14.52
CA ASP A 41 1.04 24.58 -15.08
C ASP A 41 2.14 24.73 -14.03
N GLY A 42 3.08 23.79 -14.02
CA GLY A 42 4.25 23.78 -13.13
C GLY A 42 5.21 24.96 -13.30
N LYS A 43 5.03 25.84 -14.28
CA LYS A 43 5.79 27.08 -14.43
C LYS A 43 5.24 28.21 -13.57
N THR A 44 3.96 28.16 -13.21
CA THR A 44 3.30 29.20 -12.40
C THR A 44 3.44 28.92 -10.90
N THR A 45 3.44 29.97 -10.08
CA THR A 45 3.45 29.83 -8.61
C THR A 45 2.23 29.04 -8.11
N ILE A 46 1.06 29.29 -8.72
CA ILE A 46 -0.20 28.60 -8.36
C ILE A 46 -0.15 27.12 -8.76
N GLY A 47 0.35 26.80 -9.95
CA GLY A 47 0.46 25.41 -10.39
C GLY A 47 1.48 24.62 -9.57
N LYS A 48 2.64 25.21 -9.24
CA LYS A 48 3.61 24.60 -8.31
C LYS A 48 2.98 24.31 -6.95
N PHE A 49 2.23 25.26 -6.39
CA PHE A 49 1.49 25.07 -5.15
C PHE A 49 0.47 23.93 -5.26
N ALA A 50 -0.35 23.90 -6.32
CA ALA A 50 -1.35 22.87 -6.55
C ALA A 50 -0.71 21.46 -6.67
N ILE A 51 0.39 21.35 -7.41
CA ILE A 51 1.16 20.12 -7.57
C ILE A 51 1.70 19.65 -6.21
N ALA A 52 2.34 20.54 -5.45
CA ALA A 52 2.87 20.22 -4.13
C ALA A 52 1.77 19.75 -3.17
N GLN A 53 0.62 20.42 -3.17
CA GLN A 53 -0.53 20.04 -2.35
C GLN A 53 -1.07 18.66 -2.74
N MET A 54 -1.17 18.36 -4.04
CA MET A 54 -1.61 17.05 -4.54
C MET A 54 -0.65 15.92 -4.15
N LEU A 55 0.66 16.15 -4.30
CA LEU A 55 1.67 15.19 -3.89
C LEU A 55 1.63 14.93 -2.38
N ASN A 56 1.40 15.98 -1.58
CA ASN A 56 1.26 15.87 -0.12
C ASN A 56 0.01 15.06 0.27
N ILE A 57 -1.13 15.29 -0.40
CA ILE A 57 -2.34 14.49 -0.20
C ILE A 57 -2.09 13.01 -0.54
N ALA A 58 -1.41 12.74 -1.66
CA ALA A 58 -1.09 11.37 -2.06
C ALA A 58 -0.19 10.65 -1.03
N GLU A 59 0.79 11.35 -0.47
CA GLU A 59 1.65 10.84 0.59
C GLU A 59 0.87 10.57 1.89
N LEU A 60 -0.02 11.49 2.29
CA LEU A 60 -0.91 11.32 3.43
C LEU A 60 -1.78 10.07 3.27
N GLU A 61 -2.44 9.89 2.12
CA GLU A 61 -3.28 8.72 1.86
C GLU A 61 -2.48 7.41 1.94
N SER A 62 -1.24 7.41 1.43
CA SER A 62 -0.35 6.27 1.49
C SER A 62 0.01 5.92 2.95
N ASN A 63 0.37 6.93 3.73
CA ASN A 63 0.71 6.77 5.15
C ASN A 63 -0.49 6.29 5.97
N GLN A 64 -1.67 6.90 5.78
CA GLN A 64 -2.90 6.46 6.42
C GLN A 64 -3.23 5.00 6.12
N LYS A 65 -3.09 4.57 4.86
CA LYS A 65 -3.26 3.14 4.49
C LYS A 65 -2.25 2.27 5.21
N SER A 66 -0.99 2.68 5.27
CA SER A 66 0.06 1.94 6.00
C SER A 66 -0.31 1.75 7.46
N ASP A 67 -0.73 2.82 8.14
CA ASP A 67 -1.08 2.77 9.56
C ASP A 67 -2.35 1.96 9.83
N MET A 68 -3.39 2.11 8.98
CA MET A 68 -4.57 1.24 9.04
C MET A 68 -4.22 -0.25 8.91
N TRP A 69 -3.26 -0.59 8.05
CA TRP A 69 -2.82 -1.98 7.89
C TRP A 69 -2.06 -2.48 9.11
N LYS A 70 -1.16 -1.67 9.69
CA LYS A 70 -0.46 -2.01 10.94
C LYS A 70 -1.47 -2.27 12.06
N ASP A 71 -2.45 -1.38 12.24
CA ASP A 71 -3.49 -1.53 13.25
C ASP A 71 -4.34 -2.78 13.02
N THR A 72 -4.68 -3.07 11.75
CA THR A 72 -5.43 -4.28 11.40
C THR A 72 -4.64 -5.54 11.72
N ILE A 73 -3.35 -5.57 11.39
CA ILE A 73 -2.46 -6.70 11.68
C ILE A 73 -2.35 -6.92 13.19
N GLU A 74 -2.07 -5.86 13.94
CA GLU A 74 -1.91 -5.91 15.40
C GLU A 74 -3.22 -6.31 16.10
N ARG A 75 -4.37 -5.78 15.66
CA ARG A 75 -5.68 -6.20 16.16
C ARG A 75 -5.92 -7.70 15.94
N ARG A 76 -5.59 -8.21 14.75
CA ARG A 76 -5.75 -9.65 14.44
C ARG A 76 -4.80 -10.50 15.29
N ARG A 77 -3.56 -10.04 15.48
CA ARG A 77 -2.57 -10.68 16.34
C ARG A 77 -3.08 -10.82 17.78
N ARG A 78 -3.62 -9.75 18.39
CA ARG A 78 -4.23 -9.79 19.73
C ARG A 78 -5.43 -10.74 19.83
N ALA A 79 -6.18 -10.88 18.75
CA ALA A 79 -7.29 -11.84 18.65
C ALA A 79 -6.83 -13.29 18.37
N GLY A 80 -5.51 -13.56 18.29
CA GLY A 80 -4.98 -14.88 17.93
C GLY A 80 -5.29 -15.28 16.49
N LEU A 81 -5.57 -14.33 15.62
CA LEU A 81 -5.89 -14.53 14.22
C LEU A 81 -4.69 -14.18 13.33
N ALA A 82 -4.40 -15.04 12.36
CA ALA A 82 -3.40 -14.72 11.35
C ALA A 82 -3.84 -13.53 10.50
N HIS A 83 -2.91 -12.63 10.17
CA HIS A 83 -3.17 -11.45 9.34
C HIS A 83 -3.14 -11.73 7.82
N GLY A 84 -2.97 -12.98 7.40
CA GLY A 84 -2.96 -13.39 5.99
C GLY A 84 -3.42 -14.84 5.80
N ALA A 85 -3.53 -15.28 4.54
CA ALA A 85 -4.07 -16.61 4.19
C ALA A 85 -3.00 -17.70 3.99
N ARG A 86 -1.73 -17.32 3.83
CA ARG A 86 -0.60 -18.25 3.65
C ARG A 86 0.13 -18.45 4.98
N GLY A 87 0.60 -19.68 5.22
CA GLY A 87 1.32 -20.04 6.44
C GLY A 87 2.44 -19.05 6.73
N ARG A 88 2.43 -18.49 7.94
CA ARG A 88 3.45 -17.59 8.44
C ARG A 88 4.06 -18.20 9.69
N PHE A 89 5.32 -17.87 9.93
CA PHE A 89 5.99 -18.23 11.17
C PHE A 89 5.18 -17.77 12.39
N GLY A 90 5.06 -18.61 13.41
CA GLY A 90 4.14 -18.38 14.53
C GLY A 90 2.72 -18.91 14.34
N TYR A 91 2.39 -19.45 13.16
CA TYR A 91 1.09 -20.03 12.87
C TYR A 91 1.20 -21.37 12.15
N PHE A 92 0.36 -22.33 12.52
CA PHE A 92 0.19 -23.60 11.80
C PHE A 92 -1.17 -23.67 11.11
N ARG A 93 -1.23 -24.40 10.01
CA ARG A 93 -2.49 -24.70 9.33
C ARG A 93 -3.22 -25.80 10.10
N CYS A 94 -4.51 -25.60 10.36
CA CYS A 94 -5.34 -26.63 10.98
C CYS A 94 -5.28 -27.94 10.16
N SER A 95 -4.89 -29.03 10.82
CA SER A 95 -4.76 -30.36 10.22
C SER A 95 -6.09 -30.96 9.74
N VAL A 96 -7.21 -30.50 10.30
CA VAL A 96 -8.56 -30.99 9.99
C VAL A 96 -9.15 -30.32 8.74
N CYS A 97 -8.63 -29.17 8.32
CA CYS A 97 -9.17 -28.44 7.16
C CYS A 97 -8.60 -29.01 5.84
N PRO A 98 -9.44 -29.28 4.82
CA PRO A 98 -8.99 -29.83 3.54
C PRO A 98 -8.00 -28.88 2.86
N PRO A 99 -6.94 -29.39 2.18
CA PRO A 99 -5.95 -28.55 1.51
C PRO A 99 -6.60 -27.61 0.48
N PRO A 100 -6.02 -26.42 0.23
CA PRO A 100 -6.55 -25.50 -0.76
C PRO A 100 -6.45 -26.12 -2.17
N GLU A 101 -7.55 -26.13 -2.91
CA GLU A 101 -7.59 -26.56 -4.31
C GLU A 101 -7.76 -25.36 -5.24
N ARG A 102 -7.04 -25.37 -6.37
CA ARG A 102 -7.06 -24.26 -7.33
C ARG A 102 -8.47 -24.12 -7.92
N GLY A 103 -9.02 -22.91 -7.89
CA GLY A 103 -10.34 -22.61 -8.44
C GLY A 103 -11.52 -23.04 -7.56
N LYS A 104 -11.28 -23.64 -6.39
CA LYS A 104 -12.32 -23.98 -5.42
C LYS A 104 -12.26 -23.04 -4.19
N PRO A 105 -13.41 -22.70 -3.59
CA PRO A 105 -13.43 -21.93 -2.36
C PRO A 105 -12.75 -22.73 -1.24
N LEU A 106 -12.02 -22.02 -0.37
CA LEU A 106 -11.37 -22.63 0.77
C LEU A 106 -12.44 -23.09 1.78
N LEU A 107 -12.53 -24.40 2.01
CA LEU A 107 -13.45 -24.96 3.00
C LEU A 107 -12.80 -24.99 4.39
N THR A 108 -13.57 -24.65 5.41
CA THR A 108 -13.16 -24.62 6.82
C THR A 108 -13.95 -25.66 7.63
N CYS A 109 -13.32 -26.25 8.65
CA CYS A 109 -14.04 -27.07 9.63
C CYS A 109 -14.83 -26.19 10.62
N PRO A 110 -15.81 -26.73 11.37
CA PRO A 110 -16.60 -25.96 12.34
C PRO A 110 -15.78 -25.21 13.38
N ARG A 111 -14.59 -25.73 13.70
CA ARG A 111 -13.65 -25.10 14.64
C ARG A 111 -12.99 -23.85 14.04
N CYS A 112 -12.80 -23.79 12.72
CA CYS A 112 -12.00 -22.79 11.98
C CYS A 112 -12.82 -21.75 11.19
N LYS A 113 -14.01 -21.40 11.68
CA LYS A 113 -14.84 -20.35 11.08
C LYS A 113 -14.10 -19.01 10.91
N ASP A 114 -13.25 -18.65 11.87
CA ASP A 114 -12.49 -17.38 11.86
C ASP A 114 -11.16 -17.44 11.09
N GLY A 115 -10.76 -18.63 10.61
CA GLY A 115 -9.55 -18.84 9.83
C GLY A 115 -8.90 -20.22 10.02
N ILE A 116 -8.24 -20.70 8.96
CA ILE A 116 -7.53 -21.99 8.95
C ILE A 116 -6.17 -21.97 9.66
N LEU A 117 -5.60 -20.79 9.91
CA LEU A 117 -4.31 -20.62 10.57
C LEU A 117 -4.53 -20.44 12.07
N ARG A 118 -3.77 -21.20 12.86
CA ARG A 118 -3.81 -21.21 14.33
C ARG A 118 -2.47 -20.80 14.88
N VAL A 119 -2.50 -20.05 15.98
CA VAL A 119 -1.28 -19.67 16.71
C VAL A 119 -0.57 -20.94 17.15
N ASP A 120 0.71 -21.04 16.81
CA ASP A 120 1.57 -22.10 17.30
C ASP A 120 1.80 -21.92 18.81
N PRO A 121 1.51 -22.93 19.65
CA PRO A 121 1.66 -22.82 21.09
C PRO A 121 3.12 -22.67 21.55
N VAL A 122 4.10 -23.07 20.74
CA VAL A 122 5.53 -23.01 21.07
C VAL A 122 6.11 -21.65 20.72
N THR A 123 5.86 -21.19 19.50
CA THR A 123 6.44 -19.93 19.01
C THR A 123 5.55 -18.72 19.30
N GLY A 124 4.23 -18.90 19.47
CA GLY A 124 3.28 -17.80 19.56
C GLY A 124 3.22 -16.96 18.27
N PRO A 125 2.47 -15.85 18.23
CA PRO A 125 2.41 -15.00 17.06
C PRO A 125 3.60 -14.02 17.04
N ILE A 126 4.65 -14.38 16.29
CA ILE A 126 5.92 -13.61 16.28
C ILE A 126 5.94 -12.50 15.19
N LEU A 127 4.92 -12.43 14.32
CA LEU A 127 4.84 -11.47 13.21
C LEU A 127 3.47 -10.80 13.12
#